data_AF-A0A6H1JNA7-F1
#
_entry.id   AF-A0A6H1JNA7-F1
#
_cell.length_a   1.000
_cell.length_b   1.000
_cell.length_c   1.000
_cell.angle_alpha   90.00
_cell.angle_beta   90.00
_cell.angle_gamma   90.00
#
_symmetry.space_group_name_H-M   'P 1'
#
loop_
_entity.id
_entity.type
_entity.pdbx_description
1 polymer ?
#
loop_
_entity_poly.entity_id
_entity_poly.type
_entity_poly.pdbx_seq_one_letter_code
_entity_poly.pdbx_strand_id
1 'polypeptide(L)'
;MADTSGLALLSENELKLVRDWERHLREIDDGVPPDAEEGAVPRPGYDPDRFTVRQRLAAKAAEMKALGFKHASAGTIELAQARVSGARCVRADL
;
A
#
# COMPACT_ATOMS: atom_id res chain seq x y z
N MET A 1 -7.07 28.53 -7.86
CA MET A 1 -7.61 28.07 -6.57
C MET A 1 -6.44 27.54 -5.76
N ALA A 2 -6.28 27.96 -4.50
CA ALA A 2 -5.25 27.40 -3.64
C ALA A 2 -5.66 25.97 -3.23
N ASP A 3 -4.73 25.02 -3.31
CA ASP A 3 -4.94 23.66 -2.82
C ASP A 3 -5.09 23.71 -1.29
N THR A 4 -6.31 23.53 -0.80
CA THR A 4 -6.63 23.55 0.65
C THR A 4 -6.54 22.16 1.28
N SER A 5 -6.00 21.17 0.56
CA SER A 5 -5.81 19.84 1.13
C SER A 5 -4.76 19.88 2.25
N GLY A 6 -4.90 18.99 3.24
CA GLY A 6 -3.89 18.86 4.29
C GLY A 6 -2.50 18.49 3.75
N LEU A 7 -2.42 17.90 2.55
CA LEU A 7 -1.15 17.60 1.87
C LEU A 7 -0.40 18.86 1.44
N ALA A 8 -1.11 19.94 1.08
CA ALA A 8 -0.50 21.21 0.69
C ALA A 8 0.22 21.92 1.85
N LEU A 9 -0.07 21.51 3.10
CA LEU A 9 0.56 22.05 4.31
C LEU A 9 1.82 21.27 4.72
N LEU A 10 2.10 20.14 4.08
CA LEU A 10 3.25 19.29 4.41
C LEU A 10 4.53 19.83 3.77
N SER A 11 5.65 19.66 4.46
CA SER A 11 6.97 19.82 3.85
C SER A 11 7.19 18.77 2.75
N GLU A 12 8.15 19.02 1.85
CA GLU A 12 8.49 18.07 0.78
C GLU A 12 8.87 16.68 1.33
N ASN A 13 9.58 16.64 2.46
CA ASN A 13 9.97 15.39 3.11
C ASN A 13 8.76 14.64 3.66
N GLU A 14 7.81 15.34 4.29
CA GLU A 14 6.57 14.73 4.78
C GLU A 14 5.70 14.23 3.63
N LEU A 15 5.56 15.02 2.56
CA LEU A 15 4.82 14.62 1.37
C LEU A 15 5.45 13.38 0.72
N LYS A 16 6.79 13.33 0.66
CA LYS A 16 7.51 12.14 0.20
C LYS A 16 7.20 10.92 1.08
N LEU A 17 7.23 11.07 2.40
CA LEU A 17 6.89 9.98 3.33
C LEU A 17 5.45 9.51 3.17
N VAL A 18 4.50 10.43 2.97
CA VAL A 18 3.09 10.09 2.72
C VAL A 18 2.93 9.32 1.43
N ARG A 19 3.56 9.77 0.34
CA ARG A 19 3.54 9.07 -0.96
C ARG A 19 4.21 7.71 -0.90
N ASP A 20 5.32 7.61 -0.16
CA ASP A 20 6.01 6.34 0.08
C ASP A 20 5.08 5.36 0.81
N TRP A 21 4.37 5.82 1.85
CA TRP A 21 3.36 5.03 2.55
C TRP A 21 2.22 4.57 1.64
N GLU A 22 1.64 5.50 0.88
CA GLU A 22 0.55 5.21 -0.05
C GLU A 22 0.93 4.15 -1.08
N ARG A 23 2.14 4.24 -1.65
CA ARG A 23 2.69 3.25 -2.59
C ARG A 23 2.75 1.85 -1.97
N HIS A 24 3.29 1.74 -0.75
CA HIS A 24 3.39 0.46 -0.05
C HIS A 24 2.02 -0.17 0.24
N LEU A 25 1.01 0.65 0.57
CA LEU A 25 -0.34 0.14 0.85
C LEU A 25 -1.06 -0.34 -0.41
N ARG A 26 -0.90 0.36 -1.55
CA ARG A 26 -1.50 -0.04 -2.84
C ARG A 26 -0.96 -1.36 -3.38
N GLU A 27 0.34 -1.62 -3.21
CA GLU A 27 0.97 -2.88 -3.66
C GLU A 27 0.34 -4.14 -3.03
N ILE A 28 -0.35 -4.01 -1.89
CA ILE A 28 -1.05 -5.12 -1.23
C ILE A 28 -2.22 -5.63 -2.10
N ASP A 29 -2.89 -4.72 -2.83
CA ASP A 29 -4.06 -5.04 -3.63
C ASP A 29 -3.65 -5.70 -4.95
N ASP A 30 -2.77 -5.03 -5.68
CA ASP A 30 -2.39 -5.40 -7.06
C ASP A 30 -1.21 -6.36 -7.14
N GLY A 31 -0.47 -6.52 -6.04
CA GLY A 31 0.75 -7.33 -5.97
C GLY A 31 1.98 -6.67 -6.58
N VAL A 32 1.78 -5.52 -7.25
CA VAL A 32 2.80 -4.69 -7.88
C VAL A 32 2.71 -3.25 -7.37
N PRO A 33 3.85 -2.53 -7.27
CA PRO A 33 3.84 -1.11 -6.97
C PRO A 33 3.09 -0.30 -8.05
N PRO A 34 2.42 0.81 -7.69
CA PRO A 34 1.70 1.66 -8.65
C PRO A 34 2.60 2.36 -9.68
N ASP A 35 3.90 2.42 -9.45
CA ASP A 35 4.93 2.95 -10.35
C ASP A 35 5.61 1.85 -11.19
N ALA A 36 5.14 0.61 -11.11
CA ALA A 36 5.64 -0.47 -11.93
C ALA A 36 5.17 -0.35 -13.40
N GLU A 37 6.04 -0.78 -14.33
CA GLU A 37 5.73 -0.85 -15.76
C GLU A 37 4.52 -1.75 -16.04
N GLU A 38 3.83 -1.50 -17.15
CA GLU A 38 2.71 -2.35 -17.58
C GLU A 38 3.18 -3.79 -17.82
N GLY A 39 2.47 -4.75 -17.20
CA GLY A 39 2.86 -6.17 -17.24
C GLY A 39 3.94 -6.57 -16.23
N ALA A 40 4.30 -5.70 -15.27
CA ALA A 40 5.18 -6.07 -14.17
C ALA A 40 4.64 -7.28 -13.40
N VAL A 41 5.54 -8.19 -13.02
CA VAL A 41 5.19 -9.39 -12.29
C VAL A 41 5.08 -9.07 -10.79
N PRO A 42 4.04 -9.55 -10.09
CA PRO A 42 3.92 -9.38 -8.66
C PRO A 42 5.15 -9.88 -7.90
N ARG A 43 5.54 -9.15 -6.85
CA ARG A 43 6.67 -9.57 -6.02
C ARG A 43 6.34 -10.87 -5.27
N PRO A 44 7.33 -11.72 -4.95
CA PRO A 44 7.12 -12.91 -4.12
C PRO A 44 6.43 -12.54 -2.81
N GLY A 45 5.35 -13.27 -2.48
CA GLY A 45 4.51 -12.97 -1.30
C GLY A 45 3.37 -11.98 -1.54
N TYR A 46 3.30 -11.37 -2.72
CA TYR A 46 2.29 -10.37 -3.10
C TYR A 46 1.45 -10.75 -4.32
N ASP A 47 1.80 -11.83 -5.02
CA ASP A 47 1.00 -12.36 -6.14
C ASP A 47 -0.44 -12.67 -5.71
N PRO A 48 -1.45 -12.01 -6.32
CA PRO A 48 -2.83 -12.17 -5.90
C PRO A 48 -3.45 -13.52 -6.25
N ASP A 49 -2.90 -14.22 -7.24
CA ASP A 49 -3.35 -15.54 -7.66
C ASP A 49 -2.74 -16.65 -6.79
N ARG A 50 -1.64 -16.35 -6.09
CA ARG A 50 -0.92 -17.31 -5.22
C ARG A 50 -1.13 -17.10 -3.72
N PHE A 51 -1.35 -15.86 -3.29
CA PHE A 51 -1.42 -15.50 -1.88
C PHE A 51 -2.75 -14.85 -1.53
N THR A 52 -3.34 -15.29 -0.42
CA THR A 52 -4.51 -14.64 0.17
C THR A 52 -4.19 -13.22 0.62
N VAL A 53 -5.21 -12.35 0.66
CA VAL A 53 -5.08 -10.97 1.16
C VAL A 53 -4.39 -10.92 2.53
N ARG A 54 -4.76 -11.83 3.45
CA ARG A 54 -4.15 -11.92 4.79
C ARG A 54 -2.65 -12.25 4.75
N GLN A 55 -2.21 -13.11 3.85
CA GLN A 55 -0.78 -13.42 3.68
C GLN A 55 -0.03 -12.20 3.14
N ARG A 56 -0.59 -11.49 2.17
CA ARG A 56 0.00 -10.27 1.61
C ARG A 56 0.10 -9.16 2.66
N LEU A 57 -0.93 -8.97 3.50
CA LEU A 57 -0.92 -8.05 4.63
C LEU A 57 0.17 -8.41 5.66
N ALA A 58 0.33 -9.69 5.99
CA ALA A 58 1.38 -10.16 6.89
C ALA A 58 2.79 -9.93 6.32
N ALA A 59 2.97 -10.19 5.02
CA ALA A 59 4.22 -9.90 4.31
C ALA A 59 4.55 -8.40 4.33
N LYS A 60 3.56 -7.53 4.06
CA LYS A 60 3.74 -6.07 4.12
C LYS A 60 4.06 -5.58 5.52
N ALA A 61 3.40 -6.12 6.55
CA ALA A 61 3.70 -5.80 7.93
C ALA A 61 5.17 -6.14 8.29
N ALA A 62 5.67 -7.30 7.84
CA ALA A 62 7.08 -7.68 8.05
C ALA A 62 8.05 -6.75 7.30
N GLU A 63 7.76 -6.43 6.04
CA GLU A 63 8.54 -5.46 5.24
C GLU A 63 8.60 -4.09 5.91
N MET A 64 7.46 -3.55 6.33
CA MET A 64 7.39 -2.24 6.98
C MET A 64 8.12 -2.21 8.32
N LYS A 65 8.06 -3.29 9.11
CA LYS A 65 8.87 -3.40 10.33
C LYS A 65 10.37 -3.39 10.01
N ALA A 66 10.80 -4.09 8.97
CA ALA A 66 12.20 -4.11 8.53
C ALA A 66 12.68 -2.72 8.06
N LEU A 67 11.78 -1.91 7.49
CA LEU A 67 12.04 -0.51 7.13
C LEU A 67 12.03 0.46 8.34
N GLY A 68 11.74 -0.04 9.55
CA GLY A 68 11.77 0.76 10.78
C GLY A 68 10.41 1.29 11.26
N PHE A 69 9.30 0.92 10.62
CA PHE A 69 7.97 1.30 11.08
C PHE A 69 7.56 0.49 12.33
N LYS A 70 7.74 1.09 13.51
CA LYS A 70 7.61 0.42 14.82
C LYS A 70 6.23 -0.20 15.12
N HIS A 71 5.16 0.29 14.47
CA HIS A 71 3.77 -0.13 14.75
C HIS A 71 3.05 -0.75 13.55
N ALA A 72 3.79 -1.26 12.56
CA ALA A 72 3.24 -1.90 11.37
C ALA A 72 2.79 -3.35 11.64
N SER A 73 1.71 -3.55 12.41
CA SER A 73 1.05 -4.86 12.53
C SER A 73 0.16 -5.16 11.31
N ALA A 74 -0.13 -6.41 11.00
CA ALA A 74 -0.99 -6.76 9.87
C ALA A 74 -2.37 -6.07 9.94
N GLY A 75 -3.00 -6.03 11.12
CA GLY A 75 -4.27 -5.32 11.31
C GLY A 75 -4.15 -3.80 11.20
N THR A 76 -3.02 -3.21 11.61
CA THR A 76 -2.75 -1.78 11.40
C THR A 76 -2.65 -1.46 9.91
N ILE A 77 -1.94 -2.32 9.16
CA ILE A 77 -1.74 -2.16 7.72
C ILE A 77 -3.06 -2.35 6.97
N GLU A 78 -3.88 -3.33 7.35
CA GLU A 78 -5.22 -3.55 6.79
C GLU A 78 -6.11 -2.29 6.95
N LEU A 79 -6.16 -1.71 8.14
CA LEU A 79 -6.92 -0.47 8.38
C LEU A 79 -6.41 0.70 7.55
N ALA A 80 -5.09 0.84 7.42
CA ALA A 80 -4.49 1.92 6.64
C ALA A 80 -4.74 1.71 5.13
N GLN A 81 -4.59 0.49 4.64
CA GLN A 81 -4.84 0.11 3.25
C GLN A 81 -6.31 0.35 2.90
N ALA A 82 -7.27 -0.08 3.73
CA ALA A 82 -8.69 0.17 3.48
C ALA A 82 -9.04 1.66 3.30
N ARG A 83 -8.35 2.57 4.02
CA ARG A 83 -8.52 4.03 3.90
C ARG A 83 -7.92 4.57 2.60
N VAL A 84 -6.75 4.08 2.20
CA VAL A 84 -6.03 4.52 1.00
C VAL A 84 -6.67 3.97 -0.27
N SER A 85 -7.08 2.71 -0.25
CA SER A 85 -7.74 2.05 -1.37
C SER A 85 -9.18 2.56 -1.56
N GLY A 86 -9.72 3.32 -0.60
CA GLY A 86 -11.01 3.98 -0.72
C GLY A 86 -12.11 2.99 -1.10
N ALA A 87 -12.24 1.88 -0.35
CA ALA A 87 -13.22 0.81 -0.62
C ALA A 87 -13.32 0.43 -2.12
N ARG A 88 -12.19 0.20 -2.79
CA ARG A 88 -12.17 -0.40 -4.12
C ARG A 88 -12.58 -1.87 -4.00
N CYS A 89 -13.89 -2.13 -4.04
CA CYS A 89 -14.44 -3.46 -4.26
C CYS A 89 -14.41 -3.74 -5.77
N VAL A 90 -13.24 -4.14 -6.31
CA VAL A 90 -13.07 -4.76 -7.65
C VAL A 90 -11.74 -5.54 -7.57
N ARG A 91 -11.65 -6.87 -7.63
CA ARG A 91 -12.22 -7.83 -8.59
C ARG A 91 -12.79 -9.07 -7.89
N ALA A 92 -14.09 -9.27 -8.03
CA ALA A 92 -14.59 -10.55 -8.51
C ALA A 92 -14.65 -10.40 -10.05
N ASP A 93 -14.08 -11.35 -10.79
CA ASP A 93 -14.66 -11.96 -12.00
C ASP A 93 -13.58 -12.70 -12.81
N LEU A 94 -13.84 -14.01 -12.91
CA LEU A 94 -13.37 -15.04 -13.85
C LEU A 94 -11.92 -15.56 -13.77
#